data_AF-A0A0D0PE22-F1
#
_entry.id   AF-A0A0D0PE22-F1
#
_cell.length_a   1.000
_cell.length_b   1.000
_cell.length_c   1.000
_cell.angle_alpha   90.00
_cell.angle_beta   90.00
_cell.angle_gamma   90.00
#
_symmetry.space_group_name_H-M   'P 1'
#
loop_
_entity.id
_entity.type
_entity.pdbx_description
1 polymer ?
#
loop_
_entity_poly.entity_id
_entity_poly.type
_entity_poly.pdbx_seq_one_letter_code
_entity_poly.pdbx_strand_id
1 'polypeptide(L)'
;MRSFCILPSFHVGVATLLLGNMILAGTAQAAVETDSGYTLPSDTIPALRSSFNKDLLFKTNISVGVLEELPKNVKANTTELEEQKRTLTEQARQIEELKRSGGSSSSSSNKEIEELKRTVKEQEQDLRDLGKQVEDLKRNSGSSSNSNSSEISTLKRELSDQDREMDQLKRTVEELSRKVK
;
A
#
# COMPACT_ATOMS: atom_id res chain seq x y z
N MET A 1 117.70 -28.35 13.87
CA MET A 1 118.20 -28.76 12.54
C MET A 1 117.93 -30.25 12.35
N ARG A 2 117.38 -30.63 11.20
CA ARG A 2 117.59 -31.87 10.44
C ARG A 2 117.63 -33.23 11.18
N SER A 3 116.53 -33.98 10.99
CA SER A 3 116.36 -35.39 10.60
C SER A 3 117.08 -36.58 11.28
N PHE A 4 116.38 -37.73 11.16
CA PHE A 4 116.75 -39.16 11.32
C PHE A 4 116.43 -39.79 12.69
N CYS A 5 115.91 -41.02 12.84
CA CYS A 5 115.31 -42.06 11.98
C CYS A 5 114.84 -43.22 12.92
N ILE A 6 114.15 -44.23 12.38
CA ILE A 6 114.06 -45.66 12.81
C ILE A 6 112.76 -46.13 13.53
N LEU A 7 111.99 -46.96 12.81
CA LEU A 7 110.99 -47.98 13.22
C LEU A 7 111.70 -49.34 13.47
N PRO A 8 111.05 -50.49 13.83
CA PRO A 8 109.67 -50.80 14.28
C PRO A 8 109.63 -51.79 15.49
N SER A 9 108.44 -52.19 15.96
CA SER A 9 108.15 -53.59 16.37
C SER A 9 106.64 -53.85 16.55
N PHE A 10 106.22 -55.02 16.08
CA PHE A 10 104.86 -55.53 15.90
C PHE A 10 104.31 -56.23 17.15
N HIS A 11 103.00 -56.13 17.42
CA HIS A 11 102.10 -57.30 17.48
C HIS A 11 100.62 -56.91 17.62
N VAL A 12 99.80 -57.61 16.84
CA VAL A 12 98.35 -57.50 16.71
C VAL A 12 97.69 -58.39 17.78
N GLY A 13 96.71 -57.85 18.50
CA GLY A 13 95.80 -58.59 19.38
C GLY A 13 94.36 -58.17 19.10
N VAL A 14 93.49 -59.14 18.83
CA VAL A 14 92.20 -58.99 18.16
C VAL A 14 91.04 -59.07 19.16
N ALA A 15 90.03 -58.21 18.93
CA ALA A 15 88.60 -58.32 19.23
C ALA A 15 88.07 -58.46 20.67
N THR A 16 87.21 -57.51 21.04
CA THR A 16 85.80 -57.79 21.40
C THR A 16 84.91 -56.59 21.03
N LEU A 17 84.04 -56.75 20.03
CA LEU A 17 82.99 -55.78 19.66
C LEU A 17 81.80 -55.96 20.62
N LEU A 18 81.58 -54.98 21.50
CA LEU A 18 80.40 -54.90 22.35
C LEU A 18 79.25 -54.21 21.58
N LEU A 19 78.59 -54.93 20.66
CA LEU A 19 77.30 -54.50 20.12
C LEU A 19 76.21 -54.79 21.17
N GLY A 20 76.01 -53.85 22.08
CA GLY A 20 74.86 -53.83 22.97
C GLY A 20 73.60 -53.49 22.17
N ASN A 21 72.65 -54.43 22.14
CA ASN A 21 71.30 -54.25 21.61
C ASN A 21 70.64 -53.03 22.25
N MET A 22 70.58 -51.91 21.53
CA MET A 22 69.65 -50.84 21.86
C MET A 22 68.26 -51.28 21.39
N ILE A 23 67.48 -51.83 22.31
CA ILE A 23 66.04 -51.99 22.12
C ILE A 23 65.50 -50.58 21.93
N LEU A 24 65.18 -50.21 20.70
CA LEU A 24 64.49 -48.97 20.36
C LEU A 24 63.03 -49.10 20.81
N ALA A 25 62.81 -49.04 22.12
CA ALA A 25 61.51 -48.72 22.70
C ALA A 25 61.33 -47.20 22.61
N GLY A 26 61.16 -46.70 21.38
CA GLY A 26 61.07 -45.27 21.08
C GLY A 26 59.66 -44.90 20.64
N THR A 27 58.84 -44.51 21.61
CA THR A 27 57.70 -43.58 21.51
C THR A 27 57.10 -43.35 20.11
N ALA A 28 55.86 -43.79 19.89
CA ALA A 28 55.00 -43.21 18.86
C ALA A 28 54.80 -41.72 19.17
N GLN A 29 55.73 -40.89 18.73
CA GLN A 29 55.59 -39.44 18.73
C GLN A 29 54.61 -39.14 17.61
N ALA A 30 53.35 -38.85 17.96
CA ALA A 30 52.41 -38.24 17.04
C ALA A 30 52.93 -36.83 16.70
N ALA A 31 53.83 -36.75 15.72
CA ALA A 31 54.32 -35.50 15.21
C ALA A 31 53.18 -34.80 14.47
N VAL A 32 52.95 -33.52 14.79
CA VAL A 32 52.06 -32.67 14.00
C VAL A 32 52.81 -32.34 12.72
N GLU A 33 52.39 -32.96 11.62
CA GLU A 33 52.91 -32.66 10.29
C GLU A 33 52.28 -31.35 9.80
N THR A 34 53.12 -30.38 9.46
CA THR A 34 52.69 -29.12 8.87
C THR A 34 53.03 -29.15 7.39
N ASP A 35 52.01 -29.02 6.54
CA ASP A 35 52.19 -28.81 5.10
C ASP A 35 51.86 -27.35 4.74
N SER A 36 52.57 -26.79 3.76
CA SER A 36 52.35 -25.44 3.24
C SER A 36 51.31 -25.38 2.10
N GLY A 37 50.63 -26.50 1.83
CA GLY A 37 49.58 -26.59 0.83
C GLY A 37 48.35 -25.75 1.16
N TYR A 38 47.40 -25.71 0.22
CA TYR A 38 46.11 -25.05 0.41
C TYR A 38 45.18 -25.93 1.24
N THR A 39 44.42 -25.32 2.13
CA THR A 39 43.35 -26.00 2.87
C THR A 39 42.21 -26.37 1.92
N LEU A 40 41.70 -27.60 2.02
CA LEU A 40 40.52 -28.02 1.28
C LEU A 40 39.25 -27.56 2.02
N PRO A 41 38.13 -27.34 1.32
CA PRO A 41 36.86 -26.99 1.96
C PRO A 41 36.35 -28.03 2.97
N SER A 42 36.74 -29.30 2.80
CA SER A 42 36.44 -30.41 3.71
C SER A 42 37.30 -30.43 4.98
N ASP A 43 38.42 -29.68 4.99
CA ASP A 43 39.33 -29.67 6.12
C ASP A 43 38.68 -29.01 7.33
N THR A 44 39.03 -29.48 8.52
CA THR A 44 38.46 -29.04 9.78
C THR A 44 39.44 -28.13 10.52
N ILE A 45 38.96 -27.02 11.05
CA ILE A 45 39.79 -26.06 11.79
C ILE A 45 40.01 -26.57 13.22
N PRO A 46 41.25 -26.89 13.65
CA PRO A 46 41.48 -27.34 15.01
C PRO A 46 41.39 -26.18 16.01
N ALA A 47 40.90 -26.46 17.22
CA ALA A 47 40.91 -25.51 18.33
C ALA A 47 42.16 -25.74 19.19
N LEU A 48 42.93 -24.67 19.40
CA LEU A 48 44.08 -24.69 20.31
C LEU A 48 43.60 -24.38 21.74
N ARG A 49 43.91 -25.25 22.68
CA ARG A 49 43.65 -25.03 24.11
C ARG A 49 44.96 -25.12 24.89
N SER A 50 45.34 -24.01 25.52
CA SER A 50 46.46 -23.98 26.46
C SER A 50 46.00 -24.41 27.86
N SER A 51 46.69 -25.37 28.47
CA SER A 51 46.40 -25.86 29.82
C SER A 51 47.66 -26.41 30.48
N PHE A 52 47.98 -25.97 31.70
CA PHE A 52 49.14 -26.45 32.47
C PHE A 52 50.45 -26.52 31.66
N ASN A 53 50.88 -25.39 31.08
CA ASN A 53 52.12 -25.26 30.30
C ASN A 53 52.22 -26.14 29.04
N LYS A 54 51.11 -26.68 28.55
CA LYS A 54 51.04 -27.40 27.26
C LYS A 54 49.88 -26.90 26.41
N ASP A 55 50.10 -26.90 25.10
CA ASP A 55 49.07 -26.58 24.12
C ASP A 55 48.56 -27.86 23.47
N LEU A 56 47.25 -28.07 23.51
CA LEU A 56 46.59 -29.25 22.97
C LEU A 56 45.71 -28.83 21.78
N LEU A 57 45.81 -29.56 20.66
CA LEU A 57 44.93 -29.40 19.51
C LEU A 57 43.72 -30.31 19.62
N PHE A 58 42.53 -29.73 19.55
CA PHE A 58 41.27 -30.46 19.51
C PHE A 58 40.67 -30.37 18.11
N LYS A 59 40.30 -31.52 17.54
CA LYS A 59 39.51 -31.55 16.30
C LYS A 59 38.14 -30.95 16.59
N THR A 60 37.76 -29.92 15.84
CA THR A 60 36.41 -29.33 15.93
C THR A 60 35.46 -29.98 14.92
N ASN A 61 34.25 -29.47 14.77
CA ASN A 61 33.32 -29.84 13.70
C ASN A 61 33.14 -28.70 12.68
N ILE A 62 34.05 -27.72 12.65
CA ILE A 62 33.96 -26.55 11.77
C ILE A 62 34.86 -26.78 10.56
N SER A 63 34.26 -26.91 9.38
CA SER A 63 34.99 -27.03 8.13
C SER A 63 35.44 -25.67 7.59
N VAL A 64 36.58 -25.63 6.90
CA VAL A 64 37.12 -24.43 6.25
C VAL A 64 36.13 -23.86 5.23
N GLY A 65 35.42 -24.72 4.49
CA GLY A 65 34.38 -24.28 3.54
C GLY A 65 33.24 -23.50 4.21
N VAL A 66 32.77 -23.95 5.37
CA VAL A 66 31.73 -23.23 6.15
C VAL A 66 32.24 -21.88 6.62
N LEU A 67 33.51 -21.80 7.05
CA LEU A 67 34.12 -20.54 7.45
C LEU A 67 34.30 -19.58 6.25
N GLU A 68 34.55 -20.10 5.04
CA GLU A 68 34.66 -19.30 3.82
C GLU A 68 33.30 -18.82 3.30
N GLU A 69 32.24 -19.61 3.48
CA GLU A 69 30.87 -19.24 3.13
C GLU A 69 30.27 -18.19 4.06
N LEU A 70 30.61 -18.23 5.36
CA LEU A 70 30.10 -17.30 6.35
C LEU A 70 30.28 -15.81 5.97
N PRO A 71 31.48 -15.31 5.57
CA PRO A 71 31.64 -13.92 5.15
C PRO A 71 30.90 -13.62 3.84
N LYS A 72 30.72 -14.59 2.94
CA LYS A 72 29.94 -14.41 1.71
C LYS A 72 28.47 -14.20 2.06
N ASN A 73 27.93 -15.03 2.95
CA ASN A 73 26.55 -14.91 3.45
C ASN A 73 26.34 -13.61 4.23
N VAL A 74 27.30 -13.22 5.08
CA VAL A 74 27.23 -11.93 5.81
C VAL A 74 27.19 -10.75 4.84
N LYS A 75 28.00 -10.77 3.77
CA LYS A 75 27.96 -9.73 2.73
C LYS A 75 26.62 -9.70 1.99
N ALA A 76 26.11 -10.87 1.58
CA ALA A 76 24.82 -10.99 0.91
C ALA A 76 23.67 -10.45 1.78
N ASN A 77 23.64 -10.84 3.06
CA ASN A 77 22.64 -10.36 4.01
C ASN A 77 22.76 -8.84 4.23
N THR A 78 23.98 -8.30 4.26
CA THR A 78 24.20 -6.85 4.39
C THR A 78 23.65 -6.09 3.17
N THR A 79 23.88 -6.61 1.95
CA THR A 79 23.34 -6.00 0.73
C THR A 79 21.81 -6.07 0.67
N GLU A 80 21.22 -7.20 1.08
CA GLU A 80 19.78 -7.37 1.13
C GLU A 80 19.13 -6.41 2.15
N LEU A 81 19.76 -6.23 3.33
CA LEU A 81 19.29 -5.28 4.33
C LEU A 81 19.30 -3.83 3.84
N GLU A 82 20.33 -3.42 3.09
CA GLU A 82 20.36 -2.08 2.49
C GLU A 82 19.31 -1.90 1.39
N GLU A 83 19.02 -2.94 0.61
CA GLU A 83 17.93 -2.93 -0.37
C GLU A 83 16.56 -2.83 0.32
N GLN A 84 16.32 -3.64 1.35
CA GLN A 84 15.09 -3.59 2.16
C GLN A 84 14.91 -2.22 2.82
N LYS A 85 15.99 -1.62 3.32
CA LYS A 85 15.94 -0.26 3.86
C LYS A 85 15.56 0.76 2.79
N ARG A 86 16.11 0.65 1.58
CA ARG A 86 15.75 1.51 0.45
C ARG A 86 14.28 1.36 0.08
N THR A 87 13.77 0.14 -0.02
CA THR A 87 12.36 -0.12 -0.35
C THR A 87 11.43 0.43 0.73
N LEU A 88 11.77 0.27 2.02
CA LEU A 88 11.02 0.87 3.12
C LEU A 88 11.02 2.41 3.07
N THR A 89 12.16 3.05 2.75
CA THR A 89 12.20 4.51 2.61
C THR A 89 11.34 5.02 1.46
N GLU A 90 11.30 4.27 0.35
CA GLU A 90 10.46 4.62 -0.80
C GLU A 90 8.97 4.43 -0.48
N GLN A 91 8.60 3.33 0.18
CA GLN A 91 7.25 3.10 0.67
C GLN A 91 6.81 4.19 1.66
N ALA A 92 7.68 4.60 2.59
CA ALA A 92 7.38 5.69 3.51
C ALA A 92 7.10 7.01 2.77
N ARG A 93 7.89 7.31 1.73
CA ARG A 93 7.68 8.48 0.87
C ARG A 93 6.35 8.39 0.11
N GLN A 94 6.04 7.24 -0.48
CA GLN A 94 4.76 7.01 -1.18
C GLN A 94 3.56 7.15 -0.22
N ILE A 95 3.66 6.64 1.01
CA ILE A 95 2.61 6.80 2.02
C ILE A 95 2.44 8.28 2.39
N GLU A 96 3.53 9.03 2.56
CA GLU A 96 3.46 10.46 2.83
C GLU A 96 2.79 11.23 1.68
N GLU A 97 3.12 10.90 0.44
CA GLU A 97 2.52 11.49 -0.75
C GLU A 97 1.04 11.11 -0.91
N LEU A 98 0.67 9.87 -0.64
CA LEU A 98 -0.72 9.42 -0.60
C LEU A 98 -1.51 10.14 0.51
N LYS A 99 -0.93 10.34 1.69
CA LYS A 99 -1.56 11.12 2.76
C LYS A 99 -1.75 12.59 2.36
N ARG A 100 -0.76 13.20 1.71
CA ARG A 100 -0.83 14.58 1.20
C ARG A 100 -1.89 14.74 0.11
N SER A 101 -1.94 13.81 -0.84
CA SER A 101 -2.90 13.82 -1.94
C SER A 101 -4.32 13.48 -1.47
N GLY A 102 -4.49 12.45 -0.63
CA GLY A 102 -5.78 12.06 -0.04
C GLY A 102 -6.35 13.10 0.94
N GLY A 103 -5.49 13.84 1.66
CA GLY A 103 -5.91 14.95 2.51
C GLY A 103 -6.35 16.18 1.72
N SER A 104 -5.82 16.40 0.53
CA SER A 104 -6.13 17.57 -0.30
C SER A 104 -7.39 17.35 -1.16
N SER A 105 -7.60 16.14 -1.69
CA SER A 105 -8.76 15.80 -2.52
C SER A 105 -10.06 15.71 -1.72
N SER A 106 -10.02 15.21 -0.48
CA SER A 106 -11.21 15.11 0.39
C SER A 106 -11.76 16.48 0.80
N SER A 107 -10.91 17.51 0.97
CA SER A 107 -11.38 18.85 1.32
C SER A 107 -12.09 19.56 0.15
N SER A 108 -11.65 19.33 -1.09
CA SER A 108 -12.24 19.92 -2.28
C SER A 108 -13.58 19.24 -2.61
N SER A 109 -13.61 17.90 -2.59
CA SER A 109 -14.83 17.14 -2.83
C SER A 109 -15.90 17.41 -1.77
N ASN A 110 -15.52 17.58 -0.49
CA ASN A 110 -16.51 17.92 0.55
C ASN A 110 -17.14 19.30 0.36
N LYS A 111 -16.37 20.30 -0.10
CA LYS A 111 -16.92 21.63 -0.40
C LYS A 111 -17.89 21.58 -1.58
N GLU A 112 -17.51 20.88 -2.65
CA GLU A 112 -18.34 20.70 -3.83
C GLU A 112 -19.63 19.93 -3.51
N ILE A 113 -19.54 18.90 -2.65
CA ILE A 113 -20.70 18.15 -2.16
C ILE A 113 -21.63 19.04 -1.31
N GLU A 114 -21.09 19.87 -0.42
CA GLU A 114 -21.91 20.78 0.38
C GLU A 114 -22.56 21.88 -0.47
N GLU A 115 -21.86 22.38 -1.50
CA GLU A 115 -22.43 23.32 -2.46
C GLU A 115 -23.57 22.68 -3.27
N LEU A 116 -23.35 21.48 -3.82
CA LEU A 116 -24.39 20.72 -4.51
C LEU A 116 -25.61 20.46 -3.61
N LYS A 117 -25.39 20.08 -2.36
CA LYS A 117 -26.46 19.85 -1.38
C LYS A 117 -27.25 21.11 -1.09
N ARG A 118 -26.60 22.28 -1.05
CA ARG A 118 -27.27 23.57 -0.93
C ARG A 118 -28.11 23.87 -2.17
N THR A 119 -27.56 23.70 -3.37
CA THR A 119 -28.29 23.91 -4.63
C THR A 119 -29.51 23.00 -4.74
N VAL A 120 -29.39 21.72 -4.34
CA VAL A 120 -30.52 20.77 -4.33
C VAL A 120 -31.63 21.24 -3.38
N LYS A 121 -31.28 21.76 -2.19
CA LYS A 121 -32.27 22.32 -1.25
C LYS A 121 -32.97 23.56 -1.80
N GLU A 122 -32.23 24.45 -2.44
CA GLU A 122 -32.78 25.65 -3.09
C GLU A 122 -33.75 25.25 -4.21
N GLN A 123 -33.36 24.30 -5.08
CA GLN A 123 -34.23 23.76 -6.13
C GLN A 123 -35.49 23.06 -5.58
N GLU A 124 -35.37 22.33 -4.46
CA GLU A 124 -36.52 21.70 -3.81
C GLU A 124 -37.52 22.75 -3.32
N GLN A 125 -37.03 23.86 -2.76
CA GLN A 125 -37.87 24.97 -2.33
C GLN A 125 -38.56 25.66 -3.52
N ASP A 126 -37.81 25.93 -4.60
CA ASP A 126 -38.37 26.52 -5.82
C ASP A 126 -39.46 25.64 -6.43
N LEU A 127 -39.24 24.31 -6.48
CA LEU A 127 -40.24 23.36 -6.97
C LEU A 127 -41.51 23.35 -6.11
N ARG A 128 -41.37 23.47 -4.78
CA ARG A 128 -42.52 23.57 -3.87
C ARG A 128 -43.32 24.85 -4.12
N ASP A 129 -42.64 25.97 -4.32
CA ASP A 129 -43.30 27.25 -4.56
C ASP A 129 -43.96 27.29 -5.94
N LEU A 130 -43.31 26.73 -6.97
CA LEU A 130 -43.92 26.56 -8.29
C LEU A 130 -45.15 25.62 -8.22
N GLY A 131 -45.07 24.54 -7.43
CA GLY A 131 -46.21 23.66 -7.17
C GLY A 131 -47.42 24.38 -6.56
N LYS A 132 -47.19 25.28 -5.59
CA LYS A 132 -48.26 26.13 -5.03
C LYS A 132 -48.85 27.06 -6.09
N GLN A 133 -48.02 27.71 -6.92
CA GLN A 133 -48.51 28.59 -7.98
C GLN A 133 -49.38 27.84 -8.99
N VAL A 134 -49.01 26.61 -9.35
CA VAL A 134 -49.81 25.76 -10.24
C VAL A 134 -51.15 25.36 -9.60
N GLU A 135 -51.13 24.98 -8.32
CA GLU A 135 -52.35 24.68 -7.54
C GLU A 135 -53.29 25.90 -7.49
N ASP A 136 -52.75 27.10 -7.23
CA ASP A 136 -53.51 28.34 -7.18
C ASP A 136 -54.08 28.73 -8.55
N LEU A 137 -53.30 28.59 -9.62
CA LEU A 137 -53.76 28.81 -11.00
C LEU A 137 -54.89 27.84 -11.37
N LYS A 138 -54.78 26.57 -10.97
CA LYS A 138 -55.83 25.57 -11.20
C LYS A 138 -57.12 25.93 -10.46
N ARG A 139 -57.01 26.39 -9.21
CA ARG A 139 -58.17 26.84 -8.41
C ARG A 139 -58.83 28.10 -9.01
N ASN A 140 -58.03 29.08 -9.42
CA ASN A 140 -58.54 30.30 -10.04
C ASN A 140 -59.19 30.03 -11.41
N SER A 141 -58.60 29.14 -12.21
CA SER A 141 -59.15 28.74 -13.51
C SER A 141 -60.43 27.91 -13.38
N GLY A 142 -60.56 27.12 -12.31
CA GLY A 142 -61.81 26.41 -12.00
C GLY A 142 -62.94 27.35 -11.56
N SER A 143 -62.61 28.41 -10.82
CA SER A 143 -63.59 29.29 -10.18
C SER A 143 -64.23 30.31 -11.12
N SER A 144 -63.54 30.71 -12.19
CA SER A 144 -64.05 31.68 -13.18
C SER A 144 -65.15 31.13 -14.10
N SER A 145 -65.28 29.80 -14.20
CA SER A 145 -66.33 29.17 -15.02
C SER A 145 -67.72 29.21 -14.36
N ASN A 146 -67.78 29.19 -13.03
CA ASN A 146 -69.06 29.12 -12.30
C ASN A 146 -69.71 30.50 -12.11
N SER A 147 -68.92 31.57 -11.94
CA SER A 147 -69.43 32.95 -11.87
C SER A 147 -70.01 33.40 -13.22
N ASN A 148 -69.28 33.16 -14.31
CA ASN A 148 -69.73 33.55 -15.66
C ASN A 148 -70.99 32.79 -16.10
N SER A 149 -71.13 31.51 -15.72
CA SER A 149 -72.34 30.73 -16.03
C SER A 149 -73.60 31.28 -15.36
N SER A 150 -73.45 31.80 -14.14
CA SER A 150 -74.54 32.41 -13.36
C SER A 150 -75.00 33.73 -13.99
N GLU A 151 -74.03 34.58 -14.33
CA GLU A 151 -74.27 35.89 -14.97
C GLU A 151 -74.88 35.75 -16.38
N ILE A 152 -74.42 34.77 -17.17
CA ILE A 152 -75.00 34.48 -18.48
C ILE A 152 -76.45 34.00 -18.34
N SER A 153 -76.74 33.20 -17.31
CA SER A 153 -78.09 32.70 -17.07
C SER A 153 -79.05 33.81 -16.65
N THR A 154 -78.59 34.77 -15.83
CA THR A 154 -79.39 35.95 -15.46
C THR A 154 -79.60 36.87 -16.64
N LEU A 155 -78.56 37.16 -17.43
CA LEU A 155 -78.66 38.00 -18.63
C LEU A 155 -79.60 37.39 -19.68
N LYS A 156 -79.57 36.07 -19.88
CA LYS A 156 -80.47 35.38 -20.81
C LYS A 156 -81.94 35.48 -20.36
N ARG A 157 -82.20 35.43 -19.06
CA ARG A 157 -83.55 35.60 -18.52
C ARG A 157 -84.04 37.03 -18.74
N GLU A 158 -83.22 38.02 -18.39
CA GLU A 158 -83.55 39.43 -18.57
C GLU A 158 -83.81 39.78 -20.04
N LEU A 159 -82.99 39.26 -20.97
CA LEU A 159 -83.19 39.43 -22.40
C LEU A 159 -84.51 38.80 -22.89
N SER A 160 -84.86 37.62 -22.37
CA SER A 160 -86.14 36.97 -22.70
C SER A 160 -87.36 37.72 -22.16
N ASP A 161 -87.22 38.39 -21.00
CA ASP A 161 -88.30 39.18 -20.43
C ASP A 161 -88.47 40.51 -21.19
N GLN A 162 -87.36 41.17 -21.55
CA GLN A 162 -87.37 42.35 -22.42
C GLN A 162 -87.98 42.07 -23.81
N ASP A 163 -87.69 40.91 -24.40
CA ASP A 163 -88.25 40.52 -25.71
C ASP A 163 -89.79 40.42 -25.65
N ARG A 164 -90.33 39.86 -24.56
CA ARG A 164 -91.79 39.78 -24.33
C ARG A 164 -92.41 41.16 -24.12
N GLU A 165 -91.75 42.03 -23.37
CA GLU A 165 -92.21 43.41 -23.18
C GLU A 165 -92.22 44.19 -24.50
N MET A 166 -91.20 44.00 -25.34
CA MET A 166 -91.12 44.62 -26.65
C MET A 166 -92.25 44.16 -27.58
N ASP A 167 -92.58 42.87 -27.56
CA ASP A 167 -93.70 42.33 -28.32
C ASP A 167 -95.06 42.87 -27.84
N GLN A 168 -95.23 43.05 -26.53
CA GLN A 168 -96.41 43.71 -25.98
C GLN A 168 -96.49 45.18 -26.42
N LEU A 169 -95.39 45.91 -26.30
CA LEU A 169 -95.30 47.30 -26.74
C LEU A 169 -95.62 47.44 -28.24
N LYS A 170 -95.06 46.59 -29.10
CA LYS A 170 -95.37 46.57 -30.54
C LYS A 170 -96.87 46.42 -30.80
N ARG A 171 -97.53 45.47 -30.12
CA ARG A 171 -98.98 45.28 -30.24
C ARG A 171 -99.76 46.52 -29.81
N THR A 172 -99.40 47.12 -28.68
CA THR A 172 -100.08 48.35 -28.21
C THR A 172 -99.88 49.52 -29.16
N VAL A 173 -98.69 49.67 -29.75
CA VAL A 173 -98.40 50.70 -30.75
C VAL A 173 -99.19 50.44 -32.04
N GLU A 174 -99.26 49.20 -32.50
CA GLU A 174 -100.09 48.84 -33.65
C GLU A 174 -101.58 49.09 -33.41
N GLU A 175 -102.08 48.81 -32.21
CA GLU A 175 -103.47 49.06 -31.83
C GLU A 175 -103.76 50.58 -31.76
N LEU A 176 -102.87 51.36 -31.14
CA LEU A 176 -102.95 52.82 -31.13
C LEU A 176 -102.88 53.40 -32.54
N SER A 177 -101.96 52.90 -33.38
CA SER A 177 -101.81 53.32 -34.78
C SER A 177 -103.09 53.05 -35.59
N ARG A 178 -103.73 51.88 -35.37
CA ARG A 178 -105.04 51.57 -35.97
C ARG A 178 -106.16 52.47 -35.47
N LYS A 179 -106.08 52.97 -34.24
CA LYS A 179 -107.09 53.84 -33.62
C LYS A 179 -106.93 55.32 -33.99
N VAL A 180 -105.71 55.73 -34.38
CA VAL A 180 -105.38 57.10 -34.79
C VAL A 180 -105.62 57.33 -36.29
N LYS A 181 -105.84 56.26 -37.06
CA LYS A 181 -106.14 56.30 -38.50
C LYS A 181 -107.64 56.15 -38.76
#